data_AF-A0A1K1SHL0-F1
#
_entry.id   AF-A0A1K1SHL0-F1
#
_cell.length_a   1.000
_cell.length_b   1.000
_cell.length_c   1.000
_cell.angle_alpha   90.00
_cell.angle_beta   90.00
_cell.angle_gamma   90.00
#
_symmetry.space_group_name_H-M   'P 1'
#
loop_
_entity.id
_entity.type
_entity.pdbx_description
1 polymer ?
#
loop_
_entity_poly.entity_id
_entity_poly.type
_entity_poly.pdbx_seq_one_letter_code
_entity_poly.pdbx_strand_id
1 'polypeptide(L)'
;MTMPMATTSGWDVAGAVLLVLWALAMWAAVAVLAYAARGPVRPWVYRGSAAVIGLGVLGQLGHVQEHIAQAGYWLGHPNSPAWMTPWGTGLANGLQLALPGRPTFGMELLHLTGNFIFLAGLAGVMVITRHAVRTRARRWARMGVWMQGLHGLEHLVLTLSVAFGSRAVGLSTFFGLVGPGPGLTTYRVWWHFVANVVGSVVFGLALYHLWRERREVRATFVVRTVPEITRRAA
;
A
#
# COMPACT_ATOMS: atom_id res chain seq x y z
N MET A 1 21.66 -19.49 22.65
CA MET A 1 20.32 -19.54 23.27
C MET A 1 19.30 -19.52 22.14
N THR A 2 18.77 -20.68 21.75
CA THR A 2 17.67 -20.78 20.79
C THR A 2 16.40 -20.33 21.51
N MET A 3 15.95 -19.11 21.23
CA MET A 3 14.62 -18.66 21.67
C MET A 3 13.62 -19.70 21.16
N PRO A 4 12.72 -20.25 21.99
CA PRO A 4 11.65 -21.10 21.49
C PRO A 4 10.90 -20.28 20.43
N MET A 5 10.86 -20.78 19.20
CA MET A 5 9.96 -20.20 18.20
C MET A 5 8.57 -20.34 18.79
N ALA A 6 7.96 -19.23 19.19
CA ALA A 6 6.54 -19.22 19.52
C ALA A 6 5.83 -19.92 18.36
N THR A 7 5.12 -21.01 18.66
CA THR A 7 4.44 -21.79 17.63
C THR A 7 3.48 -20.86 16.90
N THR A 8 3.76 -20.55 15.64
CA THR A 8 2.89 -19.73 14.80
C THR A 8 1.49 -20.32 14.83
N SER A 9 0.51 -19.56 15.29
CA SER A 9 -0.85 -20.07 15.45
C SER A 9 -1.53 -20.21 14.09
N GLY A 10 -2.56 -21.05 13.99
CA GLY A 10 -3.37 -21.14 12.76
C GLY A 10 -4.00 -19.80 12.36
N TRP A 11 -4.28 -18.93 13.34
CA TRP A 11 -4.81 -17.58 13.11
C TRP A 11 -3.77 -16.65 12.48
N ASP A 12 -2.50 -16.75 12.88
CA ASP A 12 -1.40 -15.98 12.29
C ASP A 12 -1.24 -16.32 10.80
N VAL A 13 -1.30 -17.61 10.47
CA VAL A 13 -1.24 -18.09 9.08
C VAL A 13 -2.46 -17.63 8.28
N ALA A 14 -3.66 -17.80 8.84
CA ALA A 14 -4.88 -17.37 8.17
C ALA A 14 -4.88 -15.86 7.90
N GLY A 15 -4.49 -15.04 8.89
CA GLY A 15 -4.36 -13.60 8.74
C GLY A 15 -3.34 -13.20 7.67
N ALA A 16 -2.16 -13.82 7.70
CA ALA A 16 -1.11 -13.60 6.69
C ALA A 16 -1.59 -13.93 5.27
N VAL A 17 -2.24 -15.08 5.09
CA VAL A 17 -2.79 -15.50 3.80
C VAL A 17 -3.87 -14.54 3.33
N LEU A 18 -4.82 -14.17 4.20
CA LEU A 18 -5.89 -13.23 3.86
C LEU A 18 -5.34 -11.86 3.47
N LEU A 19 -4.28 -11.38 4.13
CA LEU A 19 -3.63 -10.12 3.79
C LEU A 19 -2.99 -10.17 2.39
N VAL A 20 -2.29 -11.26 2.05
CA VAL A 20 -1.72 -11.45 0.71
C VAL A 20 -2.83 -11.54 -0.35
N LEU A 21 -3.88 -12.33 -0.09
CA LEU A 21 -5.03 -12.45 -0.99
C LEU A 21 -5.73 -11.11 -1.20
N TRP A 22 -5.83 -10.28 -0.16
CA TRP A 22 -6.36 -8.93 -0.27
C TRP A 22 -5.51 -8.08 -1.22
N ALA A 23 -4.19 -8.07 -1.06
CA ALA A 23 -3.29 -7.34 -1.97
C ALA A 23 -3.44 -7.81 -3.43
N LEU A 24 -3.46 -9.13 -3.66
CA LEU A 24 -3.65 -9.72 -4.99
C LEU A 24 -5.01 -9.35 -5.59
N ALA A 25 -6.08 -9.44 -4.82
CA ALA A 25 -7.43 -9.08 -5.26
C ALA A 25 -7.52 -7.59 -5.62
N MET A 26 -6.91 -6.70 -4.83
CA MET A 26 -6.86 -5.27 -5.15
C MET A 26 -6.13 -4.99 -6.45
N TRP A 27 -4.97 -5.61 -6.69
CA TRP A 27 -4.22 -5.41 -7.93
C TRP A 27 -4.92 -6.01 -9.15
N ALA A 28 -5.56 -7.17 -9.01
CA ALA A 28 -6.42 -7.74 -10.05
C ALA A 28 -7.57 -6.77 -10.39
N ALA A 29 -8.24 -6.21 -9.37
CA ALA A 29 -9.29 -5.22 -9.58
C ALA A 29 -8.77 -3.96 -10.26
N VAL A 30 -7.62 -3.42 -9.84
CA VAL A 30 -6.96 -2.27 -10.50
C VAL A 30 -6.68 -2.56 -11.97
N ALA A 31 -6.13 -3.73 -12.29
CA ALA A 31 -5.83 -4.11 -13.67
C ALA A 31 -7.10 -4.18 -14.54
N VAL A 32 -8.15 -4.84 -14.05
CA VAL A 32 -9.44 -4.93 -14.74
C VAL A 32 -10.07 -3.54 -14.95
N LEU A 33 -10.09 -2.71 -13.91
CA LEU A 33 -10.62 -1.35 -13.98
C LEU A 33 -9.81 -0.46 -14.92
N ALA A 34 -8.48 -0.54 -14.86
CA ALA A 34 -7.59 0.23 -15.73
C ALA A 34 -7.72 -0.18 -17.19
N TYR A 35 -7.91 -1.47 -17.47
CA TYR A 35 -8.21 -1.99 -18.81
C TYR A 35 -9.57 -1.50 -19.29
N ALA A 36 -10.62 -1.67 -18.49
CA ALA A 36 -11.97 -1.22 -18.82
C ALA A 36 -12.06 0.30 -19.05
N ALA A 37 -11.27 1.08 -18.32
CA ALA A 37 -11.21 2.55 -18.46
C ALA A 37 -10.52 3.03 -19.76
N ARG A 38 -9.96 2.13 -20.58
CA ARG A 38 -9.42 2.48 -21.91
C ARG A 38 -10.52 2.66 -22.97
N GLY A 39 -11.65 1.97 -22.79
CA GLY A 39 -12.74 1.93 -23.77
C GLY A 39 -13.84 2.97 -23.49
N PRO A 40 -15.06 2.71 -24.00
CA PRO A 40 -16.22 3.53 -23.68
C PRO A 40 -16.42 3.66 -22.18
N VAL A 41 -16.93 4.80 -21.76
CA VAL A 41 -17.20 5.11 -20.36
C VAL A 41 -18.23 4.14 -19.80
N ARG A 42 -17.90 3.47 -18.68
CA ARG A 42 -18.77 2.50 -18.01
C ARG A 42 -19.03 2.92 -16.55
N PRO A 43 -20.30 3.04 -16.10
CA PRO A 43 -20.61 3.46 -14.73
C PRO A 43 -20.04 2.56 -13.63
N TRP A 44 -19.88 1.26 -13.89
CA TRP A 44 -19.31 0.34 -12.90
C TRP A 44 -17.82 0.60 -12.63
N VAL A 45 -17.07 1.19 -13.59
CA VAL A 45 -15.66 1.53 -13.39
C VAL A 45 -15.52 2.60 -12.29
N TYR A 46 -16.44 3.56 -12.25
CA TYR A 46 -16.49 4.55 -11.18
C TYR A 46 -16.70 3.90 -9.80
N ARG A 47 -17.72 3.03 -9.68
CA ARG A 47 -18.05 2.34 -8.41
C ARG A 47 -16.95 1.38 -7.98
N GLY A 48 -16.40 0.60 -8.91
CA GLY A 48 -15.29 -0.31 -8.65
C GLY A 48 -14.03 0.43 -8.22
N SER A 49 -13.69 1.55 -8.87
CA SER A 49 -12.56 2.36 -8.45
C SER A 49 -12.77 2.96 -7.05
N ALA A 50 -13.97 3.45 -6.75
CA ALA A 50 -14.31 3.92 -5.42
C ALA A 50 -14.17 2.83 -4.34
N ALA A 51 -14.58 1.60 -4.65
CA ALA A 51 -14.40 0.44 -3.76
C ALA A 51 -12.91 0.13 -3.51
N VAL A 52 -12.09 0.08 -4.58
CA VAL A 52 -10.64 -0.12 -4.46
C VAL A 52 -9.99 0.98 -3.63
N ILE A 53 -10.39 2.24 -3.83
CA ILE A 53 -9.90 3.37 -3.03
C ILE A 53 -10.26 3.17 -1.56
N GLY A 54 -11.53 2.83 -1.26
CA GLY A 54 -12.00 2.59 0.10
C GLY A 54 -11.24 1.46 0.81
N LEU A 55 -11.02 0.34 0.14
CA LEU A 55 -10.21 -0.76 0.66
C LEU A 55 -8.75 -0.31 0.88
N GLY A 56 -8.17 0.43 -0.05
CA GLY A 56 -6.82 0.99 0.11
C GLY A 56 -6.70 1.92 1.31
N VAL A 57 -7.73 2.72 1.60
CA VAL A 57 -7.80 3.55 2.83
C VAL A 57 -7.79 2.67 4.08
N LEU A 58 -8.60 1.61 4.13
CA LEU A 58 -8.62 0.70 5.28
C LEU A 58 -7.25 0.06 5.52
N GLY A 59 -6.59 -0.40 4.47
CA GLY A 59 -5.24 -0.95 4.56
C GLY A 59 -4.23 0.08 5.06
N GLN A 60 -4.28 1.31 4.55
CA GLN A 60 -3.35 2.37 4.95
C GLN A 60 -3.57 2.83 6.40
N LEU A 61 -4.81 2.81 6.91
CA LEU A 61 -5.09 3.09 8.32
C LEU A 61 -4.43 2.06 9.24
N GLY A 62 -4.54 0.77 8.94
CA GLY A 62 -3.84 -0.27 9.70
C GLY A 62 -2.32 -0.12 9.60
N HIS A 63 -1.81 0.14 8.40
CA HIS A 63 -0.36 0.28 8.17
C HIS A 63 0.24 1.48 8.90
N VAL A 64 -0.38 2.67 8.82
CA VAL A 64 0.12 3.86 9.53
C VAL A 64 -0.03 3.73 11.05
N GLN A 65 -1.09 3.07 11.52
CA GLN A 65 -1.28 2.77 12.94
C GLN A 65 -0.14 1.91 13.49
N GLU A 66 0.29 0.89 12.74
CA GLU A 66 1.46 0.08 13.12
C GLU A 66 2.72 0.94 13.22
N HIS A 67 3.02 1.77 12.22
CA HIS A 67 4.20 2.65 12.25
C HIS A 67 4.17 3.68 13.38
N ILE A 68 3.00 4.23 13.69
CA ILE A 68 2.82 5.13 14.85
C ILE A 68 3.10 4.37 16.15
N ALA A 69 2.57 3.15 16.29
CA ALA A 69 2.81 2.33 17.48
C ALA A 69 4.29 1.98 17.64
N GLN A 70 4.97 1.60 16.55
CA GLN A 70 6.39 1.31 16.54
C GLN A 70 7.24 2.52 16.94
N ALA A 71 6.96 3.69 16.34
CA ALA A 71 7.65 4.94 16.69
C ALA A 71 7.41 5.32 18.17
N GLY A 72 6.17 5.21 18.64
CA GLY A 72 5.80 5.48 20.03
C GLY A 72 6.51 4.54 21.02
N TYR A 73 6.54 3.24 20.72
CA TYR A 73 7.29 2.27 21.52
C TYR A 73 8.79 2.59 21.54
N TRP A 74 9.35 2.94 20.37
CA TRP A 74 10.77 3.21 20.22
C TRP A 74 11.26 4.41 21.03
N LEU A 75 10.42 5.43 21.24
CA LEU A 75 10.76 6.57 22.10
C LEU A 75 11.10 6.15 23.54
N GLY A 76 10.45 5.12 24.07
CA GLY A 76 10.74 4.57 25.40
C GLY A 76 11.79 3.45 25.41
N HIS A 77 12.15 2.92 24.24
CA HIS A 77 12.94 1.70 24.10
C HIS A 77 13.99 1.77 22.95
N PRO A 78 14.81 2.83 22.86
CA PRO A 78 15.66 3.07 21.69
C PRO A 78 16.80 2.04 21.49
N ASN A 79 17.05 1.19 22.48
CA ASN A 79 18.07 0.13 22.43
C ASN A 79 17.47 -1.28 22.42
N SER A 80 16.14 -1.40 22.39
CA SER A 80 15.48 -2.71 22.35
C SER A 80 15.47 -3.29 20.93
N PRO A 81 15.18 -4.59 20.77
CA PRO A 81 14.87 -5.15 19.47
C PRO A 81 13.69 -4.42 18.81
N ALA A 82 13.61 -4.51 17.48
CA ALA A 82 12.45 -3.99 16.75
C ALA A 82 11.16 -4.62 17.31
N TRP A 83 10.20 -3.77 17.62
CA TRP A 83 8.92 -4.16 18.18
C TRP A 83 7.81 -3.98 17.14
N MET A 84 6.75 -4.76 17.28
CA MET A 84 5.50 -4.62 16.55
C MET A 84 4.34 -4.88 17.48
N THR A 85 3.15 -4.44 17.08
CA THR A 85 1.93 -4.87 17.78
C THR A 85 1.75 -6.40 17.69
N PRO A 86 0.98 -7.03 18.61
CA PRO A 86 0.78 -8.48 18.59
C PRO A 86 0.23 -9.02 17.27
N TRP A 87 -0.68 -8.30 16.61
CA TRP A 87 -1.22 -8.70 15.32
C TRP A 87 -0.20 -8.48 14.19
N GLY A 88 0.59 -7.40 14.23
CA GLY A 88 1.70 -7.20 13.31
C GLY A 88 2.74 -8.33 13.39
N THR A 89 3.13 -8.71 14.61
CA THR A 89 4.01 -9.87 14.87
C THR A 89 3.38 -11.17 14.36
N GLY A 90 2.10 -11.40 14.64
CA GLY A 90 1.37 -12.58 14.16
C GLY A 90 1.39 -12.70 12.63
N LEU A 91 1.03 -11.61 11.92
CA LEU A 91 1.07 -11.58 10.46
C LEU A 91 2.49 -11.81 9.90
N ALA A 92 3.51 -11.18 10.49
CA ALA A 92 4.89 -11.38 10.08
C ALA A 92 5.35 -12.83 10.31
N ASN A 93 4.98 -13.44 11.44
CA ASN A 93 5.27 -14.84 11.74
C ASN A 93 4.57 -15.79 10.77
N GLY A 94 3.32 -15.51 10.42
CA GLY A 94 2.58 -16.28 9.40
C GLY A 94 3.26 -16.21 8.03
N LEU A 95 3.69 -15.02 7.61
CA LEU A 95 4.42 -14.80 6.35
C LEU A 95 5.82 -15.42 6.37
N GLN A 96 6.48 -15.48 7.53
CA GLN A 96 7.78 -16.09 7.71
C GLN A 96 7.79 -17.59 7.34
N LEU A 97 6.63 -18.27 7.43
CA LEU A 97 6.50 -19.68 7.07
C LEU A 97 6.73 -19.96 5.59
N ALA A 98 6.55 -18.97 4.72
CA ALA A 98 6.89 -19.13 3.30
C ALA A 98 8.40 -19.30 3.09
N LEU A 99 9.23 -18.82 4.03
CA LEU A 99 10.69 -18.99 3.96
C LEU A 99 11.36 -19.00 5.35
N PRO A 100 11.19 -20.07 6.16
CA PRO A 100 11.54 -20.08 7.59
C PRO A 100 13.05 -19.89 7.88
N GLY A 101 13.92 -20.31 6.96
CA GLY A 101 15.38 -20.21 7.10
C GLY A 101 15.96 -18.83 6.78
N ARG A 102 15.12 -17.81 6.54
CA ARG A 102 15.56 -16.46 6.18
C ARG A 102 15.11 -15.47 7.25
N PRO A 103 15.99 -15.04 8.17
CA PRO A 103 15.66 -14.06 9.18
C PRO A 103 15.04 -12.81 8.56
N THR A 104 14.05 -12.23 9.24
CA THR A 104 13.30 -11.02 8.83
C THR A 104 12.50 -11.13 7.53
N PHE A 105 12.45 -12.28 6.85
CA PHE A 105 11.68 -12.41 5.60
C PHE A 105 10.20 -12.08 5.78
N GLY A 106 9.57 -12.61 6.83
CA GLY A 106 8.16 -12.35 7.13
C GLY A 106 7.86 -10.87 7.35
N MET A 107 8.79 -10.14 7.99
CA MET A 107 8.71 -8.70 8.17
C MET A 107 8.78 -7.95 6.84
N GLU A 108 9.79 -8.23 6.01
CA GLU A 108 9.93 -7.57 4.72
C GLU A 108 8.72 -7.83 3.81
N LEU A 109 8.21 -9.08 3.80
CA LEU A 109 7.04 -9.46 3.04
C LEU A 109 5.75 -8.79 3.57
N LEU A 110 5.63 -8.60 4.89
CA LEU A 110 4.51 -7.88 5.49
C LEU A 110 4.50 -6.42 5.03
N HIS A 111 5.65 -5.73 5.14
CA HIS A 111 5.78 -4.37 4.67
C HIS A 111 5.52 -4.26 3.17
N LEU A 112 6.08 -5.16 2.36
CA LEU A 112 5.84 -5.20 0.92
C LEU A 112 4.34 -5.29 0.62
N THR A 113 3.65 -6.21 1.29
CA THR A 113 2.21 -6.46 1.10
C THR A 113 1.37 -5.24 1.50
N GLY A 114 1.63 -4.65 2.67
CA GLY A 114 0.96 -3.42 3.13
C GLY A 114 1.18 -2.24 2.17
N ASN A 115 2.42 -2.08 1.68
CA ASN A 115 2.76 -1.04 0.72
C ASN A 115 2.06 -1.23 -0.63
N PHE A 116 1.85 -2.47 -1.07
CA PHE A 116 1.14 -2.78 -2.32
C PHE A 116 -0.37 -2.54 -2.19
N ILE A 117 -0.98 -2.80 -1.04
CA ILE A 117 -2.37 -2.44 -0.75
C ILE A 117 -2.56 -0.92 -0.81
N PHE A 118 -1.64 -0.18 -0.17
CA PHE A 118 -1.68 1.29 -0.22
C PHE A 118 -1.52 1.81 -1.66
N LEU A 119 -0.54 1.28 -2.40
CA LEU A 119 -0.31 1.66 -3.80
C LEU A 119 -1.53 1.37 -4.68
N ALA A 120 -2.23 0.25 -4.46
CA ALA A 120 -3.46 -0.07 -5.18
C ALA A 120 -4.59 0.95 -4.90
N GLY A 121 -4.71 1.46 -3.67
CA GLY A 121 -5.64 2.55 -3.34
C GLY A 121 -5.36 3.83 -4.14
N LEU A 122 -4.09 4.25 -4.21
CA LEU A 122 -3.64 5.38 -5.02
C LEU A 122 -3.85 5.15 -6.52
N ALA A 123 -3.57 3.93 -7.01
CA ALA A 123 -3.86 3.54 -8.38
C ALA A 123 -5.36 3.61 -8.68
N GLY A 124 -6.23 3.25 -7.74
CA GLY A 124 -7.68 3.45 -7.82
C GLY A 124 -8.05 4.92 -8.07
N VAL A 125 -7.39 5.87 -7.39
CA VAL A 125 -7.58 7.31 -7.65
C VAL A 125 -7.10 7.69 -9.06
N MET A 126 -5.99 7.12 -9.53
CA MET A 126 -5.50 7.36 -10.89
C MET A 126 -6.44 6.81 -11.97
N VAL A 127 -7.12 5.68 -11.70
CA VAL A 127 -8.12 5.10 -12.61
C VAL A 127 -9.41 5.91 -12.59
N ILE A 128 -9.96 6.26 -11.41
CA ILE A 128 -11.21 7.03 -11.34
C ILE A 128 -11.07 8.43 -11.94
N THR A 129 -9.87 9.03 -11.88
CA THR A 129 -9.60 10.36 -12.45
C THR A 129 -9.08 10.31 -13.89
N ARG A 130 -9.11 9.15 -14.56
CA ARG A 130 -8.50 8.97 -15.89
C ARG A 130 -8.99 9.98 -16.93
N HIS A 131 -10.28 10.27 -16.95
CA HIS A 131 -10.89 11.21 -17.89
C HIS A 131 -10.95 12.65 -17.36
N ALA A 132 -10.67 12.87 -16.07
CA ALA A 132 -10.66 14.16 -15.40
C ALA A 132 -9.23 14.64 -15.16
N VAL A 133 -8.45 14.79 -16.25
CA VAL A 133 -6.98 14.89 -16.18
C VAL A 133 -6.43 16.14 -15.50
N ARG A 134 -7.22 17.21 -15.40
CA ARG A 134 -6.82 18.50 -14.80
C ARG A 134 -7.14 18.63 -13.31
N THR A 135 -7.73 17.59 -12.71
CA THR A 135 -8.10 17.57 -11.29
C THR A 135 -6.90 17.60 -10.36
N ARG A 136 -7.02 18.30 -9.22
CA ARG A 136 -5.98 18.27 -8.19
C ARG A 136 -5.88 16.88 -7.57
N ALA A 137 -6.99 16.16 -7.47
CA ALA A 137 -7.02 14.76 -7.03
C ALA A 137 -6.01 13.90 -7.81
N ARG A 138 -5.99 14.00 -9.15
CA ARG A 138 -5.05 13.26 -10.01
C ARG A 138 -3.61 13.68 -9.80
N ARG A 139 -3.34 14.97 -9.58
CA ARG A 139 -1.99 15.48 -9.33
C ARG A 139 -1.41 14.88 -8.04
N TRP A 140 -2.16 14.94 -6.95
CA TRP A 140 -1.74 14.37 -5.66
C TRP A 140 -1.63 12.85 -5.72
N ALA A 141 -2.60 12.17 -6.36
CA ALA A 141 -2.53 10.72 -6.55
C ALA A 141 -1.31 10.29 -7.37
N ARG A 142 -0.95 11.03 -8.43
CA ARG A 142 0.26 10.75 -9.22
C ARG A 142 1.53 10.87 -8.37
N MET A 143 1.62 11.90 -7.54
CA MET A 143 2.74 12.08 -6.63
C MET A 143 2.80 10.92 -5.62
N GLY A 144 1.65 10.55 -5.05
CA GLY A 144 1.53 9.39 -4.16
C GLY A 144 1.97 8.09 -4.83
N VAL A 145 1.52 7.81 -6.06
CA VAL A 145 1.93 6.61 -6.82
C VAL A 145 3.45 6.56 -7.02
N TRP A 146 4.10 7.69 -7.30
CA TRP A 146 5.56 7.72 -7.43
C TRP A 146 6.27 7.47 -6.11
N MET A 147 5.88 8.19 -5.06
CA MET A 147 6.49 8.05 -3.73
C MET A 147 6.31 6.63 -3.19
N GLN A 148 5.08 6.15 -3.23
CA GLN A 148 4.72 4.81 -2.77
C GLN A 148 5.28 3.72 -3.67
N GLY A 149 5.41 3.99 -4.97
CA GLY A 149 6.06 3.08 -5.92
C GLY A 149 7.55 2.92 -5.63
N LEU A 150 8.27 4.01 -5.36
CA LEU A 150 9.69 3.95 -4.97
C LEU A 150 9.89 3.24 -3.62
N HIS A 151 9.06 3.55 -2.63
CA HIS A 151 9.11 2.89 -1.33
C HIS A 151 8.72 1.40 -1.41
N GLY A 152 7.70 1.07 -2.20
CA GLY A 152 7.32 -0.32 -2.48
C GLY A 152 8.40 -1.09 -3.24
N LEU A 153 9.09 -0.44 -4.18
CA LEU A 153 10.25 -1.03 -4.88
C LEU A 153 11.40 -1.29 -3.92
N GLU A 154 11.68 -0.37 -2.98
CA GLU A 154 12.63 -0.62 -1.91
C GLU A 154 12.27 -1.89 -1.13
N HIS A 155 11.02 -2.04 -0.68
CA HIS A 155 10.59 -3.25 0.02
C HIS A 155 10.65 -4.51 -0.84
N LEU A 156 10.43 -4.39 -2.15
CA LEU A 156 10.62 -5.51 -3.07
C LEU A 156 12.09 -5.95 -3.07
N VAL A 157 13.02 -4.99 -3.17
CA VAL A 157 14.47 -5.30 -3.14
C VAL A 157 14.88 -5.87 -1.78
N LEU A 158 14.41 -5.30 -0.66
CA LEU A 158 14.65 -5.83 0.68
C LEU A 158 14.15 -7.28 0.81
N THR A 159 12.90 -7.55 0.38
CA THR A 159 12.30 -8.88 0.43
C THR A 159 13.06 -9.88 -0.44
N LEU A 160 13.40 -9.51 -1.68
CA LEU A 160 14.12 -10.37 -2.61
C LEU A 160 15.55 -10.65 -2.12
N SER A 161 16.26 -9.64 -1.61
CA SER A 161 17.61 -9.79 -1.07
C SER A 161 17.64 -10.82 0.07
N VAL A 162 16.70 -10.69 1.02
CA VAL A 162 16.52 -11.68 2.10
C VAL A 162 16.14 -13.05 1.55
N ALA A 163 15.24 -13.13 0.56
CA ALA A 163 14.82 -14.40 -0.05
C ALA A 163 16.00 -15.15 -0.69
N PHE A 164 16.87 -14.42 -1.40
CA PHE A 164 18.08 -14.97 -2.01
C PHE A 164 19.22 -15.23 -1.02
N GLY A 165 19.03 -14.90 0.27
CA GLY A 165 19.96 -15.25 1.34
C GLY A 165 21.00 -14.21 1.67
N SER A 166 20.87 -12.99 1.14
CA SER A 166 21.65 -11.87 1.61
C SER A 166 20.92 -11.15 2.76
N ARG A 167 21.61 -10.18 3.37
CA ARG A 167 20.98 -9.21 4.27
C ARG A 167 20.02 -8.32 3.47
N ALA A 168 19.03 -7.75 4.13
CA ALA A 168 18.11 -6.79 3.52
C ALA A 168 18.88 -5.58 2.94
N VAL A 169 18.78 -5.35 1.61
CA VAL A 169 19.43 -4.25 0.88
C VAL A 169 18.40 -3.20 0.44
N GLY A 170 18.51 -1.97 0.96
CA GLY A 170 17.65 -0.85 0.58
C GLY A 170 18.07 0.46 1.27
N LEU A 171 17.40 1.58 0.96
CA LEU A 171 17.71 2.89 1.56
C LEU A 171 17.58 2.87 3.10
N SER A 172 16.56 2.19 3.60
CA SER A 172 16.26 1.92 5.01
C SER A 172 17.31 1.04 5.69
N THR A 173 18.17 0.36 4.94
CA THR A 173 19.27 -0.44 5.48
C THR A 173 20.64 0.12 5.10
N PHE A 174 20.72 1.35 4.59
CA PHE A 174 21.93 1.93 4.00
C PHE A 174 22.57 1.00 2.96
N PHE A 175 21.75 0.38 2.10
CA PHE A 175 22.15 -0.62 1.11
C PHE A 175 22.85 -1.84 1.73
N GLY A 176 22.49 -2.16 2.98
CA GLY A 176 23.13 -3.20 3.78
C GLY A 176 24.50 -2.81 4.32
N LEU A 177 24.99 -1.58 4.14
CA LEU A 177 26.33 -1.18 4.58
C LEU A 177 26.48 -1.14 6.10
N VAL A 178 25.37 -0.97 6.83
CA VAL A 178 25.36 -0.92 8.29
C VAL A 178 24.92 -2.28 8.85
N GLY A 179 25.66 -2.79 9.83
CA GLY A 179 25.36 -4.05 10.50
C GLY A 179 24.07 -3.98 11.34
N PRO A 180 23.43 -5.13 11.64
CA PRO A 180 22.30 -5.18 12.56
C PRO A 180 22.66 -4.62 13.94
N GLY A 181 21.78 -3.80 14.51
CA GLY A 181 21.96 -3.21 15.84
C GLY A 181 21.03 -2.02 16.09
N PRO A 182 21.06 -1.43 17.30
CA PRO A 182 20.15 -0.35 17.70
C PRO A 182 20.18 0.87 16.77
N GLY A 183 21.34 1.22 16.22
CA GLY A 183 21.47 2.34 15.27
C GLY A 183 20.71 2.08 13.97
N LEU A 184 20.88 0.89 13.37
CA LEU A 184 20.14 0.50 12.17
C LEU A 184 18.63 0.42 12.45
N THR A 185 18.24 -0.18 13.57
CA THR A 185 16.82 -0.27 13.96
C THR A 185 16.20 1.11 14.14
N THR A 186 16.88 2.02 14.85
CA THR A 186 16.43 3.40 15.04
C THR A 186 16.18 4.08 13.70
N TYR A 187 17.16 4.00 12.79
CA TYR A 187 17.03 4.58 11.46
C TYR A 187 15.85 3.97 10.69
N ARG A 188 15.69 2.64 10.73
CA ARG A 188 14.56 1.95 10.07
C ARG A 188 13.22 2.41 10.62
N VAL A 189 13.04 2.46 11.94
CA VAL A 189 11.77 2.89 12.56
C VAL A 189 11.40 4.30 12.08
N TRP A 190 12.33 5.25 12.15
CA TRP A 190 12.07 6.62 11.71
C TRP A 190 11.89 6.75 10.21
N TRP A 191 12.66 6.03 9.40
CA TRP A 191 12.52 6.01 7.95
C TRP A 191 11.11 5.59 7.53
N HIS A 192 10.65 4.44 8.03
CA HIS A 192 9.33 3.93 7.66
C HIS A 192 8.21 4.80 8.25
N PHE A 193 8.36 5.31 9.47
CA PHE A 193 7.40 6.25 10.06
C PHE A 193 7.23 7.49 9.19
N VAL A 194 8.31 8.17 8.84
CA VAL A 194 8.26 9.40 8.02
C VAL A 194 7.68 9.10 6.63
N ALA A 195 8.15 8.02 5.97
CA ALA A 195 7.64 7.63 4.66
C ALA A 195 6.12 7.38 4.68
N ASN A 196 5.63 6.67 5.70
CA ASN A 196 4.21 6.34 5.82
C ASN A 196 3.35 7.54 6.23
N VAL A 197 3.83 8.43 7.10
CA VAL A 197 3.11 9.66 7.46
C VAL A 197 2.99 10.57 6.24
N VAL A 198 4.10 10.84 5.55
CA VAL A 198 4.10 11.70 4.36
C VAL A 198 3.23 11.07 3.27
N GLY A 199 3.38 9.76 3.01
CA GLY A 199 2.52 9.04 2.07
C GLY A 199 1.03 9.16 2.41
N SER A 200 0.68 9.01 3.69
CA SER A 200 -0.70 9.15 4.18
C SER A 200 -1.25 10.56 3.99
N VAL A 201 -0.45 11.60 4.23
CA VAL A 201 -0.84 13.00 3.99
C VAL A 201 -1.12 13.22 2.51
N VAL A 202 -0.24 12.74 1.63
CA VAL A 202 -0.41 12.84 0.17
C VAL A 202 -1.68 12.13 -0.29
N PHE A 203 -1.95 10.93 0.24
CA PHE A 203 -3.17 10.21 -0.07
C PHE A 203 -4.41 10.92 0.47
N GLY A 204 -4.36 11.43 1.70
CA GLY A 204 -5.42 12.24 2.30
C GLY A 204 -5.74 13.49 1.46
N LEU A 205 -4.73 14.18 0.94
CA LEU A 205 -4.91 15.31 0.03
C LEU A 205 -5.54 14.88 -1.30
N ALA A 206 -5.13 13.73 -1.85
CA ALA A 206 -5.75 13.18 -3.06
C ALA A 206 -7.23 12.87 -2.83
N LEU A 207 -7.59 12.28 -1.68
CA LEU A 207 -8.98 11.97 -1.30
C LEU A 207 -9.80 13.22 -1.02
N TYR A 208 -9.23 14.20 -0.31
CA TYR A 208 -9.87 15.49 -0.05
C TYR A 208 -10.24 16.19 -1.36
N HIS A 209 -9.28 16.26 -2.29
CA HIS A 209 -9.54 16.84 -3.61
C HIS A 209 -10.51 16.00 -4.42
N LEU A 210 -10.40 14.67 -4.39
CA LEU A 210 -11.35 13.78 -5.06
C LEU A 210 -12.79 14.00 -4.56
N TRP A 211 -12.97 14.18 -3.26
CA TRP A 211 -14.26 14.49 -2.67
C TRP A 211 -14.80 15.85 -3.12
N ARG A 212 -13.95 16.89 -3.13
CA ARG A 212 -14.34 18.23 -3.60
C ARG A 212 -14.68 18.26 -5.08
N GLU A 213 -13.90 17.55 -5.89
CA GLU A 213 -14.00 17.49 -7.35
C GLU A 213 -14.94 16.35 -7.82
N ARG A 214 -15.62 15.64 -6.90
CA ARG A 214 -16.42 14.44 -7.18
C ARG A 214 -17.49 14.64 -8.26
N ARG A 215 -18.06 15.84 -8.36
CA ARG A 215 -19.09 16.16 -9.37
C ARG A 215 -18.49 16.19 -10.77
N GLU A 216 -17.33 16.82 -10.92
CA GLU A 216 -16.57 16.88 -12.18
C GLU A 216 -16.10 15.47 -12.57
N VAL A 217 -15.49 14.73 -11.64
CA VAL A 217 -15.04 13.36 -11.88
C VAL A 217 -16.23 12.47 -12.26
N ARG A 218 -17.35 12.52 -11.54
CA ARG A 218 -18.53 11.71 -11.86
C ARG A 218 -19.15 12.08 -13.21
N ALA A 219 -19.12 13.34 -13.61
CA ALA A 219 -19.65 13.78 -14.90
C ALA A 219 -18.93 13.10 -16.08
N THR A 220 -17.64 12.74 -15.93
CA THR A 220 -16.92 11.98 -16.96
C THR A 220 -17.39 10.53 -17.08
N PHE A 221 -18.20 10.03 -16.15
CA PHE A 221 -18.75 8.67 -16.14
C PHE A 221 -20.22 8.57 -16.55
N VAL A 222 -20.87 9.70 -16.84
CA VAL A 222 -22.26 9.77 -17.26
C VAL A 222 -22.30 10.09 -18.75
N VAL A 223 -22.78 9.15 -19.56
CA VAL A 223 -23.13 9.44 -20.96
C VAL A 223 -24.33 10.37 -20.93
N ARG A 224 -24.15 11.64 -21.32
CA ARG A 224 -25.30 12.45 -21.74
C ARG A 224 -25.79 11.83 -23.05
N THR A 225 -26.97 11.24 -23.04
CA THR A 225 -27.74 11.09 -24.27
C THR A 225 -27.88 12.50 -24.83
N VAL A 226 -27.16 12.79 -25.91
CA VAL A 226 -27.48 13.96 -26.74
C VAL A 226 -28.93 13.71 -27.16
N PRO A 227 -29.87 14.64 -26.91
CA PRO A 227 -31.20 14.50 -27.47
C PRO A 227 -31.02 14.26 -28.96
N GLU A 228 -31.57 13.17 -29.46
CA GLU A 228 -31.58 12.87 -30.88
C GLU A 228 -32.30 14.04 -31.56
N ILE A 229 -31.55 15.06 -31.97
CA ILE A 229 -32.08 16.15 -32.77
C ILE A 229 -32.47 15.46 -34.05
N THR A 230 -33.77 15.29 -34.14
CA THR A 230 -34.50 14.55 -35.14
C THR A 230 -33.99 15.04 -36.49
N ARG A 231 -33.20 14.22 -37.19
CA ARG A 231 -33.01 14.36 -38.64
C ARG A 231 -34.35 14.01 -39.29
N ARG A 232 -35.30 14.93 -39.21
CA ARG A 232 -36.48 15.02 -40.07
C ARG A 232 -36.41 16.38 -40.75
N ALA A 233 -35.48 16.50 -41.68
CA ALA A 233 -35.49 17.52 -42.72
C ALA A 233 -34.47 17.12 -43.80
N ALA A 234 -34.89 16.24 -44.71
CA ALA A 234 -34.47 16.15 -46.11
C ALA A 234 -35.33 15.08 -46.78
#